data_AF-A0A936NWN8-F1
#
_entry.id   AF-A0A936NWN8-F1
#
_cell.length_a   1.000
_cell.length_b   1.000
_cell.length_c   1.000
_cell.angle_alpha   90.00
_cell.angle_beta   90.00
_cell.angle_gamma   90.00
#
_symmetry.space_group_name_H-M   'P 1'
#
loop_
_entity.id
_entity.type
_entity.pdbx_description
1 polymer ?
#
loop_
_entity_poly.entity_id
_entity_poly.type
_entity_poly.pdbx_seq_one_letter_code
_entity_poly.pdbx_strand_id
1 'polypeptide(L)'
;MTAPDGTGRYNHFENGSIYWTPNTGAHAVAGAIREKWADLGWEQSSLGYPITDELTISLHTAGVVRFNKFQSGAIRISPTGNVNVISEVWTRIPIQAFLLRDDNGSNAAEIDGSQVIKWIDYANKVFAPGKIRFTFNPDKDCETLDSTELNQRDLPWAKKDKANEIAAGYPGKIVVFFRAMAAGNGYSWGPEEGIKFVAMPGFTVTSVCGHQNLGQFAHDLGHYLGLPHTFPGKSDFSAVSEARDWLKSNGHFDGDGFGDTPEDPGRVITGQCGPTPATVMFEGRLYAPPRTNVMSYYSDLKADFDKSPLVQILSPQQFDRVYEVLKIRKLM
;
A
#
# COMPACT_ATOMS: atom_id res chain seq x y z
N MET A 1 -22.51 23.23 17.66
CA MET A 1 -22.99 22.26 18.68
C MET A 1 -21.98 21.12 18.80
N THR A 2 -21.97 20.39 19.92
CA THR A 2 -21.25 19.11 20.03
C THR A 2 -22.12 18.03 19.42
N ALA A 3 -21.52 17.12 18.66
CA ALA A 3 -22.23 15.98 18.10
C ALA A 3 -22.75 15.05 19.23
N PRO A 4 -23.90 14.39 19.05
CA PRO A 4 -24.50 13.46 20.00
C PRO A 4 -23.58 12.38 20.59
N ASP A 5 -22.56 11.94 19.85
CA ASP A 5 -21.59 10.93 20.30
C ASP A 5 -20.45 11.52 21.18
N GLY A 6 -20.40 12.84 21.33
CA GLY A 6 -19.36 13.55 22.08
C GLY A 6 -18.02 13.73 21.34
N THR A 7 -17.86 13.20 20.12
CA THR A 7 -16.58 13.19 19.39
C THR A 7 -16.39 14.46 18.56
N GLY A 8 -17.41 14.85 17.79
CA GLY A 8 -17.34 15.90 16.80
C GLY A 8 -18.04 17.20 17.20
N ARG A 9 -17.90 18.21 16.36
CA ARG A 9 -18.68 19.45 16.41
C ARG A 9 -19.36 19.68 15.08
N TYR A 10 -20.55 20.26 15.10
CA TYR A 10 -21.28 20.57 13.87
C TYR A 10 -22.08 21.85 13.96
N ASN A 11 -22.38 22.42 12.79
CA ASN A 11 -23.42 23.42 12.62
C ASN A 11 -24.23 23.09 11.36
N HIS A 12 -25.54 23.23 11.46
CA HIS A 12 -26.44 23.19 10.31
C HIS A 12 -26.65 24.61 9.78
N PHE A 13 -26.71 24.70 8.47
CA PHE A 13 -27.06 25.88 7.70
C PHE A 13 -28.27 25.54 6.82
N GLU A 14 -28.87 26.57 6.22
CA GLU A 14 -30.10 26.42 5.40
C GLU A 14 -29.96 25.36 4.30
N ASN A 15 -28.78 25.25 3.66
CA ASN A 15 -28.52 24.32 2.55
C ASN A 15 -27.35 23.35 2.78
N GLY A 16 -26.85 23.25 4.02
CA GLY A 16 -25.61 22.53 4.29
C GLY A 16 -25.39 22.20 5.75
N SER A 17 -24.45 21.31 6.01
CA SER A 17 -23.92 21.05 7.33
C SER A 17 -22.41 21.10 7.26
N ILE A 18 -21.78 21.70 8.27
CA ILE A 18 -20.33 21.56 8.47
C ILE A 18 -20.12 20.73 9.73
N TYR A 19 -19.36 19.65 9.59
CA TYR A 19 -18.98 18.74 10.67
C TYR A 19 -17.47 18.73 10.82
N TRP A 20 -16.99 18.75 12.06
CA TRP A 20 -15.58 18.73 12.42
C TRP A 20 -15.30 17.59 13.39
N THR A 21 -14.18 16.89 13.20
CA THR A 21 -13.59 15.98 14.19
C THR A 21 -12.08 16.26 14.33
N PRO A 22 -11.44 15.84 15.43
CA PRO A 22 -9.98 15.95 15.57
C PRO A 22 -9.20 15.23 14.45
N ASN A 23 -9.72 14.10 13.97
CA ASN A 23 -9.01 13.23 13.01
C ASN A 23 -9.18 13.67 11.56
N THR A 24 -10.31 14.31 11.23
CA THR A 24 -10.68 14.59 9.84
C THR A 24 -10.69 16.08 9.52
N GLY A 25 -10.79 16.95 10.51
CA GLY A 25 -11.00 18.38 10.28
C GLY A 25 -12.46 18.67 9.89
N ALA A 26 -12.71 19.89 9.41
CA ALA A 26 -14.05 20.38 9.08
C ALA A 26 -14.42 20.07 7.63
N HIS A 27 -15.60 19.50 7.41
CA HIS A 27 -16.11 19.16 6.09
C HIS A 27 -17.56 19.57 5.89
N ALA A 28 -17.85 20.11 4.72
CA ALA A 28 -19.18 20.49 4.29
C ALA A 28 -19.89 19.34 3.57
N VAL A 29 -21.14 19.10 3.96
CA VAL A 29 -22.08 18.19 3.29
C VAL A 29 -23.34 18.97 2.95
N ALA A 30 -23.75 18.97 1.68
CA ALA A 30 -24.85 19.81 1.19
C ALA A 30 -25.81 19.05 0.28
N GLY A 31 -26.98 19.65 0.02
CA GLY A 31 -27.99 19.16 -0.92
C GLY A 31 -28.42 17.71 -0.68
N ALA A 32 -28.65 16.97 -1.77
CA ALA A 32 -29.21 15.62 -1.71
C ALA A 32 -28.31 14.59 -0.98
N ILE A 33 -26.98 14.83 -0.94
CA ILE A 33 -26.06 14.01 -0.13
C ILE A 33 -26.34 14.20 1.35
N ARG A 34 -26.50 15.47 1.79
CA ARG A 34 -26.82 15.81 3.17
C ARG A 34 -28.18 15.25 3.59
N GLU A 35 -29.19 15.40 2.74
CA GLU A 35 -30.54 14.87 2.99
C GLU A 35 -30.48 13.35 3.18
N LYS A 36 -29.80 12.64 2.28
CA LYS A 36 -29.66 11.19 2.41
C LYS A 36 -28.89 10.78 3.67
N TRP A 37 -27.85 11.52 4.03
CA TRP A 37 -27.09 11.25 5.26
C TRP A 37 -27.92 11.52 6.52
N ALA A 38 -28.75 12.56 6.51
CA ALA A 38 -29.69 12.87 7.58
C ALA A 38 -30.68 11.73 7.81
N ASP A 39 -31.27 11.20 6.73
CA ASP A 39 -32.21 10.07 6.77
C ASP A 39 -31.59 8.80 7.36
N LEU A 40 -30.27 8.64 7.26
CA LEU A 40 -29.53 7.51 7.82
C LEU A 40 -29.18 7.68 9.30
N GLY A 41 -29.47 8.84 9.90
CA GLY A 41 -29.11 9.17 11.27
C GLY A 41 -27.80 9.94 11.43
N TRP A 42 -27.38 10.69 10.42
CA TRP A 42 -26.20 11.56 10.47
C TRP A 42 -24.91 10.83 10.87
N GLU A 43 -24.10 11.41 11.76
CA GLU A 43 -22.87 10.82 12.27
C GLU A 43 -23.08 9.53 13.08
N GLN A 44 -24.31 9.27 13.55
CA GLN A 44 -24.67 8.00 14.20
C GLN A 44 -24.99 6.89 13.19
N SER A 45 -25.10 7.22 11.90
CA SER A 45 -25.30 6.22 10.84
C SER A 45 -24.08 5.30 10.70
N SER A 46 -24.24 4.20 9.98
CA SER A 46 -23.14 3.30 9.62
C SER A 46 -22.06 3.96 8.75
N LEU A 47 -22.27 5.19 8.26
CA LEU A 47 -21.29 5.95 7.50
C LEU A 47 -20.35 6.77 8.39
N GLY A 48 -20.79 7.18 9.59
CA GLY A 48 -20.04 8.08 10.47
C GLY A 48 -19.93 9.51 9.96
N TYR A 49 -18.86 10.20 10.36
CA TYR A 49 -18.58 11.59 9.99
C TYR A 49 -18.10 11.74 8.54
N PRO A 50 -18.36 12.89 7.89
CA PRO A 50 -17.72 13.22 6.61
C PRO A 50 -16.20 13.37 6.78
N ILE A 51 -15.45 12.94 5.77
CA ILE A 51 -13.99 13.03 5.71
C ILE A 51 -13.48 13.79 4.47
N THR A 52 -14.41 14.29 3.66
CA THR A 52 -14.15 15.19 2.53
C THR A 52 -15.27 16.20 2.44
N ASP A 53 -14.99 17.35 1.84
CA ASP A 53 -16.03 18.17 1.19
C ASP A 53 -16.62 17.42 -0.01
N GLU A 54 -17.60 18.03 -0.68
CA GLU A 54 -18.16 17.45 -1.89
C GLU A 54 -17.10 17.41 -3.01
N LEU A 55 -16.87 16.22 -3.56
CA LEU A 55 -15.96 15.95 -4.65
C LEU A 55 -16.72 15.65 -5.94
N THR A 56 -16.08 15.89 -7.08
CA THR A 56 -16.63 15.59 -8.41
C THR A 56 -15.71 14.71 -9.23
N ILE A 57 -16.30 13.77 -9.98
CA ILE A 57 -15.62 12.96 -10.99
C ILE A 57 -16.34 13.17 -12.32
N SER A 58 -15.60 13.64 -13.34
CA SER A 58 -16.09 13.74 -14.71
C SER A 58 -15.85 12.44 -15.46
N LEU A 59 -16.91 11.76 -15.86
CA LEU A 59 -16.85 10.58 -16.71
C LEU A 59 -17.00 11.01 -18.17
N HIS A 60 -15.98 10.75 -19.00
CA HIS A 60 -15.86 11.21 -20.39
C HIS A 60 -17.14 11.03 -21.23
N THR A 61 -17.92 9.98 -20.99
CA THR A 61 -19.13 9.66 -21.76
C THR A 61 -20.41 9.62 -20.92
N ALA A 62 -20.33 9.76 -19.59
CA ALA A 62 -21.48 9.52 -18.70
C ALA A 62 -21.89 10.72 -17.85
N GLY A 63 -21.14 11.83 -17.87
CA GLY A 63 -21.45 13.04 -17.09
C GLY A 63 -20.72 13.10 -15.74
N VAL A 64 -21.17 13.98 -14.84
CA VAL A 64 -20.49 14.27 -13.57
C VAL A 64 -21.11 13.47 -12.42
N VAL A 65 -20.28 12.76 -11.68
CA VAL A 65 -20.64 12.17 -10.38
C VAL A 65 -20.22 13.14 -9.29
N ARG A 66 -21.12 13.43 -8.34
CA ARG A 66 -20.82 14.22 -7.12
C ARG A 66 -20.84 13.29 -5.90
N PHE A 67 -19.95 13.47 -4.92
CA PHE A 67 -19.97 12.62 -3.73
C PHE A 67 -19.25 13.24 -2.53
N ASN A 68 -19.67 12.90 -1.31
CA ASN A 68 -18.88 13.05 -0.09
C ASN A 68 -18.42 11.67 0.36
N LYS A 69 -17.17 11.57 0.85
CA LYS A 69 -16.73 10.40 1.62
C LYS A 69 -17.05 10.62 3.10
N PHE A 70 -17.41 9.52 3.76
CA PHE A 70 -17.61 9.40 5.20
C PHE A 70 -16.64 8.35 5.76
N GLN A 71 -16.50 8.29 7.08
CA GLN A 71 -15.59 7.35 7.74
C GLN A 71 -15.78 5.89 7.30
N SER A 72 -17.00 5.48 6.98
CA SER A 72 -17.34 4.11 6.61
C SER A 72 -18.17 4.02 5.33
N GLY A 73 -17.93 4.91 4.38
CA GLY A 73 -18.55 4.84 3.06
C GLY A 73 -18.56 6.17 2.30
N ALA A 74 -19.42 6.27 1.30
CA ALA A 74 -19.71 7.52 0.59
C ALA A 74 -21.19 7.61 0.30
N ILE A 75 -21.65 8.82 0.04
CA ILE A 75 -22.91 9.04 -0.65
C ILE A 75 -22.58 9.74 -1.95
N ARG A 76 -23.02 9.17 -3.07
CA ARG A 76 -22.83 9.75 -4.40
C ARG A 76 -24.15 10.09 -5.07
N ILE A 77 -24.11 11.11 -5.92
CA ILE A 77 -25.14 11.46 -6.89
C ILE A 77 -24.62 11.03 -8.26
N SER A 78 -25.33 10.14 -8.94
CA SER A 78 -25.02 9.76 -10.32
C SER A 78 -25.27 10.94 -11.28
N PRO A 79 -24.77 10.87 -12.52
CA PRO A 79 -25.07 11.90 -13.52
C PRO A 79 -26.57 12.03 -13.85
N THR A 80 -27.34 10.98 -13.59
CA THR A 80 -28.80 10.94 -13.72
C THR A 80 -29.55 11.40 -12.46
N GLY A 81 -28.84 11.86 -11.42
CA GLY A 81 -29.43 12.35 -10.18
C GLY A 81 -29.69 11.30 -9.09
N ASN A 82 -29.31 10.03 -9.29
CA ASN A 82 -29.58 8.97 -8.31
C ASN A 82 -28.62 9.08 -7.11
N VAL A 83 -29.18 9.24 -5.91
CA VAL A 83 -28.43 9.30 -4.66
C VAL A 83 -28.25 7.89 -4.09
N ASN A 84 -27.01 7.44 -3.97
CA ASN A 84 -26.69 6.09 -3.52
C ASN A 84 -25.70 6.11 -2.36
N VAL A 85 -26.00 5.30 -1.34
CA VAL A 85 -25.04 4.96 -0.28
C VAL A 85 -24.09 3.90 -0.83
N ILE A 86 -22.80 4.16 -0.68
CA ILE A 86 -21.73 3.23 -0.97
C ILE A 86 -21.14 2.85 0.38
N SER A 87 -21.52 1.67 0.89
CA SER A 87 -21.05 1.15 2.18
C SER A 87 -19.58 0.71 2.15
N GLU A 88 -18.94 0.68 0.97
CA GLU A 88 -17.51 0.41 0.83
C GLU A 88 -16.87 1.33 -0.21
N VAL A 89 -16.19 2.38 0.27
CA VAL A 89 -15.34 3.20 -0.60
C VAL A 89 -13.95 2.60 -0.61
N TRP A 90 -13.75 1.70 -1.56
CA TRP A 90 -12.42 1.21 -1.86
C TRP A 90 -11.61 2.32 -2.52
N THR A 91 -10.43 2.62 -1.97
CA THR A 91 -9.42 3.43 -2.68
C THR A 91 -8.85 2.57 -3.80
N ARG A 92 -9.26 2.87 -5.03
CA ARG A 92 -8.83 2.12 -6.22
C ARG A 92 -7.62 2.79 -6.84
N ILE A 93 -6.53 2.04 -6.93
CA ILE A 93 -5.25 2.55 -7.41
C ILE A 93 -4.87 1.76 -8.67
N PRO A 94 -4.97 2.35 -9.86
CA PRO A 94 -4.55 1.69 -11.09
C PRO A 94 -3.03 1.47 -11.11
N ILE A 95 -2.62 0.30 -11.60
CA ILE A 95 -1.22 -0.02 -11.88
C ILE A 95 -0.97 0.20 -13.37
N GLN A 96 0.20 0.73 -13.72
CA GLN A 96 0.79 0.65 -15.07
C GLN A 96 2.04 -0.22 -14.98
N ALA A 97 2.09 -1.31 -15.75
CA ALA A 97 3.21 -2.23 -15.81
C ALA A 97 4.03 -2.02 -17.09
N PHE A 98 5.35 -1.95 -16.95
CA PHE A 98 6.30 -2.00 -18.05
C PHE A 98 7.16 -3.25 -17.95
N LEU A 99 7.09 -4.10 -18.95
CA LEU A 99 7.95 -5.27 -19.11
C LEU A 99 9.20 -4.81 -19.86
N LEU A 100 10.31 -4.68 -19.14
CA LEU A 100 11.54 -4.15 -19.71
C LEU A 100 12.26 -5.20 -20.56
N ARG A 101 12.91 -4.73 -21.61
CA ARG A 101 13.96 -5.46 -22.33
C ARG A 101 15.03 -4.46 -22.76
N ASP A 102 16.17 -4.95 -23.22
CA ASP A 102 17.23 -4.09 -23.73
C ASP A 102 16.82 -3.41 -25.05
N ASP A 103 17.49 -2.32 -25.42
CA ASP A 103 17.15 -1.50 -26.59
C ASP A 103 17.23 -2.30 -27.91
N ASN A 104 17.98 -3.40 -27.90
CA ASN A 104 18.11 -4.32 -29.03
C ASN A 104 17.06 -5.46 -29.02
N GLY A 105 16.13 -5.45 -28.05
CA GLY A 105 15.09 -6.46 -27.87
C GLY A 105 15.52 -7.71 -27.08
N SER A 106 16.78 -7.79 -26.63
CA SER A 106 17.28 -8.91 -25.82
C SER A 106 16.98 -8.74 -24.32
N ASN A 107 17.28 -9.76 -23.50
CA ASN A 107 17.13 -9.71 -22.04
C ASN A 107 15.75 -9.22 -21.59
N ALA A 108 14.68 -9.80 -22.14
CA ALA A 108 13.33 -9.43 -21.72
C ALA A 108 13.03 -9.88 -20.29
N ALA A 109 12.21 -9.09 -19.58
CA ALA A 109 11.67 -9.44 -18.29
C ALA A 109 10.90 -10.77 -18.39
N GLU A 110 11.25 -11.73 -17.53
CA GLU A 110 10.61 -13.04 -17.50
C GLU A 110 9.32 -12.99 -16.68
N ILE A 111 8.35 -12.27 -17.20
CA ILE A 111 7.01 -12.15 -16.63
C ILE A 111 5.98 -11.81 -17.71
N ASP A 112 4.74 -12.24 -17.51
CA ASP A 112 3.59 -11.84 -18.34
C ASP A 112 2.47 -11.19 -17.51
N GLY A 113 1.47 -10.62 -18.19
CA GLY A 113 0.34 -9.97 -17.53
C GLY A 113 -0.45 -10.89 -16.59
N SER A 114 -0.49 -12.21 -16.83
CA SER A 114 -1.17 -13.17 -15.96
C SER A 114 -0.42 -13.37 -14.64
N GLN A 115 0.90 -13.31 -14.66
CA GLN A 115 1.74 -13.37 -13.47
C GLN A 115 1.73 -12.05 -12.69
N VAL A 116 1.65 -10.91 -13.38
CA VAL A 116 1.40 -9.60 -12.73
C VAL A 116 0.08 -9.63 -11.96
N ILE A 117 -0.98 -10.19 -12.54
CA ILE A 117 -2.28 -10.38 -11.86
C ILE A 117 -2.10 -11.17 -10.55
N LYS A 118 -1.32 -12.25 -10.53
CA LYS A 118 -1.11 -13.05 -9.30
C LYS A 118 -0.50 -12.23 -8.16
N TRP A 119 0.48 -11.38 -8.46
CA TRP A 119 1.06 -10.47 -7.48
C TRP A 119 0.08 -9.40 -7.01
N ILE A 120 -0.68 -8.81 -7.93
CA ILE A 120 -1.71 -7.81 -7.61
C ILE A 120 -2.82 -8.42 -6.76
N ASP A 121 -3.25 -9.65 -7.05
CA ASP A 121 -4.25 -10.36 -6.27
C ASP A 121 -3.77 -10.65 -4.85
N TYR A 122 -2.49 -11.02 -4.69
CA TYR A 122 -1.90 -11.18 -3.35
C TYR A 122 -1.85 -9.85 -2.60
N ALA A 123 -1.35 -8.79 -3.23
CA ALA A 123 -1.32 -7.45 -2.64
C ALA A 123 -2.73 -6.96 -2.25
N ASN A 124 -3.74 -7.22 -3.07
CA ASN A 124 -5.13 -6.89 -2.75
C ASN A 124 -5.64 -7.60 -1.49
N LYS A 125 -5.14 -8.81 -1.16
CA LYS A 125 -5.48 -9.46 0.12
C LYS A 125 -4.82 -8.77 1.31
N VAL A 126 -3.55 -8.39 1.17
CA VAL A 126 -2.77 -7.70 2.22
C VAL A 126 -3.36 -6.32 2.54
N PHE A 127 -3.75 -5.57 1.51
CA PHE A 127 -4.24 -4.19 1.63
C PHE A 127 -5.76 -4.08 1.80
N ALA A 128 -6.49 -5.21 1.73
CA ALA A 128 -7.94 -5.25 1.90
C ALA A 128 -8.46 -4.71 3.25
N PRO A 129 -7.81 -4.99 4.40
CA PRO A 129 -8.25 -4.43 5.69
C PRO A 129 -8.24 -2.90 5.70
N GLY A 130 -7.28 -2.30 4.99
CA GLY A 130 -7.20 -0.85 4.78
C GLY A 130 -8.10 -0.34 3.66
N LYS A 131 -9.02 -1.13 3.09
CA LYS A 131 -9.92 -0.72 1.98
C LYS A 131 -9.19 -0.15 0.76
N ILE A 132 -7.98 -0.64 0.48
CA ILE A 132 -7.19 -0.29 -0.70
C ILE A 132 -7.26 -1.44 -1.71
N ARG A 133 -7.47 -1.10 -2.98
CA ARG A 133 -7.51 -2.08 -4.07
C ARG A 133 -6.70 -1.59 -5.27
N PHE A 134 -5.70 -2.36 -5.64
CA PHE A 134 -4.95 -2.19 -6.87
C PHE A 134 -5.73 -2.76 -8.05
N THR A 135 -5.82 -2.01 -9.14
CA THR A 135 -6.53 -2.43 -10.36
C THR A 135 -5.59 -2.50 -11.55
N PHE A 136 -5.74 -3.53 -12.37
CA PHE A 136 -4.88 -3.77 -13.52
C PHE A 136 -5.64 -4.55 -14.59
N ASN A 137 -5.54 -4.11 -15.83
CA ASN A 137 -5.99 -4.82 -17.00
C ASN A 137 -4.77 -5.12 -17.89
N PRO A 138 -4.37 -6.40 -18.06
CA PRO A 138 -3.17 -6.74 -18.82
C PRO A 138 -3.21 -6.28 -20.28
N ASP A 139 -4.40 -6.09 -20.86
CA ASP A 139 -4.55 -5.64 -22.25
C ASP A 139 -4.38 -4.11 -22.41
N LYS A 140 -4.47 -3.35 -21.31
CA LYS A 140 -4.48 -1.87 -21.32
C LYS A 140 -3.38 -1.22 -20.49
N ASP A 141 -2.97 -1.92 -19.44
CA ASP A 141 -2.09 -1.39 -18.40
C ASP A 141 -0.73 -2.10 -18.41
N CYS A 142 -0.45 -2.94 -19.41
CA CYS A 142 0.80 -3.69 -19.53
C CYS A 142 1.44 -3.46 -20.90
N GLU A 143 2.67 -2.96 -20.91
CA GLU A 143 3.39 -2.63 -22.15
C GLU A 143 4.83 -3.14 -22.07
N THR A 144 5.41 -3.51 -23.22
CA THR A 144 6.86 -3.73 -23.31
C THR A 144 7.55 -2.39 -23.50
N LEU A 145 8.66 -2.17 -22.78
CA LEU A 145 9.47 -0.96 -22.92
C LEU A 145 10.93 -1.33 -23.15
N ASP A 146 11.47 -0.88 -24.27
CA ASP A 146 12.86 -1.09 -24.67
C ASP A 146 13.72 -0.04 -23.96
N SER A 147 14.46 -0.47 -22.95
CA SER A 147 15.40 0.39 -22.26
C SER A 147 16.52 -0.41 -21.59
N THR A 148 17.65 -0.56 -22.27
CA THR A 148 18.87 -1.17 -21.66
C THR A 148 19.27 -0.46 -20.37
N GLU A 149 18.99 0.85 -20.31
CA GLU A 149 19.30 1.68 -19.15
C GLU A 149 18.47 1.30 -17.91
N LEU A 150 17.16 1.07 -18.09
CA LEU A 150 16.24 0.73 -16.99
C LEU A 150 16.24 -0.77 -16.68
N ASN A 151 16.61 -1.61 -17.65
CA ASN A 151 16.65 -3.06 -17.53
C ASN A 151 17.91 -3.59 -16.81
N GLN A 152 18.70 -2.71 -16.19
CA GLN A 152 19.91 -3.10 -15.47
C GLN A 152 19.59 -3.66 -14.09
N ARG A 153 20.53 -4.51 -13.62
CA ARG A 153 20.34 -5.25 -12.38
C ARG A 153 20.17 -4.35 -11.18
N ASP A 154 21.11 -3.44 -11.05
CA ASP A 154 21.07 -2.39 -10.06
C ASP A 154 20.46 -1.24 -10.85
N LEU A 155 19.15 -0.98 -10.75
CA LEU A 155 18.62 0.34 -11.08
C LEU A 155 19.20 1.25 -10.00
N PRO A 156 20.38 1.85 -10.18
CA PRO A 156 21.03 2.54 -9.09
C PRO A 156 20.28 3.85 -8.93
N TRP A 157 20.46 4.50 -7.78
CA TRP A 157 20.00 5.86 -7.54
C TRP A 157 20.26 6.82 -8.72
N ALA A 158 21.35 6.60 -9.46
CA ALA A 158 21.76 7.36 -10.63
C ALA A 158 20.76 7.38 -11.80
N LYS A 159 19.81 6.43 -11.88
CA LYS A 159 18.89 6.27 -13.02
C LYS A 159 17.42 6.47 -12.67
N LYS A 160 17.14 6.83 -11.41
CA LYS A 160 15.78 7.07 -10.93
C LYS A 160 15.08 8.19 -11.70
N ASP A 161 15.81 9.16 -12.24
CA ASP A 161 15.24 10.34 -12.88
C ASP A 161 14.48 9.97 -14.15
N LYS A 162 15.05 9.09 -15.00
CA LYS A 162 14.38 8.58 -16.20
C LYS A 162 13.12 7.78 -15.86
N ALA A 163 13.22 6.87 -14.89
CA ALA A 163 12.07 6.09 -14.43
C ALA A 163 10.98 6.97 -13.78
N ASN A 164 11.38 8.01 -13.05
CA ASN A 164 10.50 9.01 -12.46
C ASN A 164 9.81 9.88 -13.53
N GLU A 165 10.52 10.24 -14.60
CA GLU A 165 9.97 10.99 -15.73
C GLU A 165 8.89 10.17 -16.44
N ILE A 166 9.17 8.90 -16.75
CA ILE A 166 8.18 7.98 -17.31
C ILE A 166 6.98 7.84 -16.37
N ALA A 167 7.23 7.59 -15.08
CA ALA A 167 6.15 7.45 -14.10
C ALA A 167 5.28 8.71 -13.97
N ALA A 168 5.86 9.91 -14.14
CA ALA A 168 5.11 11.16 -14.13
C ALA A 168 4.13 11.30 -15.32
N GLY A 169 4.34 10.54 -16.40
CA GLY A 169 3.42 10.45 -17.53
C GLY A 169 2.11 9.71 -17.23
N TYR A 170 2.00 9.05 -16.07
CA TYR A 170 0.83 8.25 -15.67
C TYR A 170 0.21 8.78 -14.36
N PRO A 171 -0.35 10.01 -14.35
CA PRO A 171 -0.95 10.58 -13.15
C PRO A 171 -2.10 9.72 -12.64
N GLY A 172 -2.16 9.55 -11.31
CA GLY A 172 -3.18 8.72 -10.67
C GLY A 172 -2.91 7.20 -10.76
N LYS A 173 -1.80 6.77 -11.36
CA LYS A 173 -1.38 5.36 -11.39
C LYS A 173 -0.10 5.13 -10.58
N ILE A 174 0.11 3.91 -10.11
CA ILE A 174 1.43 3.43 -9.69
C ILE A 174 2.10 2.77 -10.89
N VAL A 175 3.28 3.27 -11.27
CA VAL A 175 4.08 2.70 -12.36
C VAL A 175 5.02 1.64 -11.80
N VAL A 176 5.02 0.46 -12.42
CA VAL A 176 5.82 -0.71 -12.05
C VAL A 176 6.67 -1.14 -13.22
N PHE A 177 7.99 -1.17 -13.05
CA PHE A 177 8.94 -1.67 -14.03
C PHE A 177 9.37 -3.09 -13.66
N PHE A 178 9.10 -4.05 -14.54
CA PHE A 178 9.56 -5.43 -14.41
C PHE A 178 10.84 -5.60 -15.22
N ARG A 179 11.91 -6.06 -14.58
CA ARG A 179 13.26 -6.17 -15.16
C ARG A 179 13.63 -7.62 -15.50
N ALA A 180 14.61 -7.77 -16.37
CA ALA A 180 15.26 -9.05 -16.65
C ALA A 180 15.84 -9.71 -15.39
N MET A 181 15.92 -11.05 -15.43
CA MET A 181 16.34 -11.98 -14.37
C MET A 181 17.51 -11.55 -13.48
N ALA A 182 18.47 -10.78 -14.01
CA ALA A 182 19.66 -10.41 -13.25
C ALA A 182 19.38 -9.39 -12.12
N ALA A 183 18.18 -8.81 -12.00
CA ALA A 183 17.96 -7.55 -11.31
C ALA A 183 17.72 -7.51 -9.79
N GLY A 184 17.99 -8.60 -9.07
CA GLY A 184 17.86 -8.64 -7.61
C GLY A 184 16.39 -8.60 -7.13
N ASN A 185 16.19 -8.38 -5.82
CA ASN A 185 14.85 -8.27 -5.23
C ASN A 185 14.07 -7.07 -5.81
N GLY A 186 12.77 -6.99 -5.49
CA GLY A 186 12.03 -5.77 -5.77
C GLY A 186 12.66 -4.55 -5.08
N TYR A 187 12.47 -3.39 -5.69
CA TYR A 187 13.07 -2.13 -5.28
C TYR A 187 12.03 -1.02 -5.33
N SER A 188 11.78 -0.41 -4.19
CA SER A 188 10.88 0.71 -4.01
C SER A 188 11.21 1.42 -2.69
N TRP A 189 10.92 2.71 -2.62
CA TRP A 189 11.14 3.52 -1.42
C TRP A 189 10.04 4.55 -1.25
N GLY A 190 9.92 5.03 -0.02
CA GLY A 190 8.93 6.03 0.37
C GLY A 190 9.09 7.37 -0.36
N PRO A 191 8.09 8.26 -0.23
CA PRO A 191 8.09 9.57 -0.89
C PRO A 191 9.31 10.43 -0.54
N GLU A 192 9.92 10.21 0.62
CA GLU A 192 11.11 10.92 1.12
C GLU A 192 12.35 10.73 0.24
N GLU A 193 12.46 9.60 -0.47
CA GLU A 193 13.58 9.29 -1.37
C GLU A 193 13.32 9.80 -2.82
N GLY A 194 12.17 10.46 -3.07
CA GLY A 194 11.81 11.03 -4.36
C GLY A 194 11.54 10.00 -5.47
N ILE A 195 11.29 8.74 -5.10
CA ILE A 195 10.97 7.65 -6.02
C ILE A 195 9.46 7.66 -6.34
N LYS A 196 9.12 7.61 -7.64
CA LYS A 196 7.74 7.65 -8.18
C LYS A 196 7.28 6.36 -8.83
N PHE A 197 8.09 5.30 -8.79
CA PHE A 197 7.80 4.00 -9.39
C PHE A 197 8.13 2.85 -8.42
N VAL A 198 7.71 1.65 -8.79
CA VAL A 198 8.15 0.38 -8.20
C VAL A 198 8.97 -0.36 -9.24
N ALA A 199 10.07 -0.99 -8.84
CA ALA A 199 10.81 -1.90 -9.71
C ALA A 199 10.71 -3.32 -9.17
N MET A 200 10.38 -4.26 -10.04
CA MET A 200 10.26 -5.67 -9.72
C MET A 200 11.16 -6.49 -10.63
N PRO A 201 11.66 -7.65 -10.19
CA PRO A 201 12.25 -8.65 -11.09
C PRO A 201 11.15 -9.43 -11.84
N GLY A 202 11.56 -10.39 -12.68
CA GLY A 202 10.65 -11.38 -13.26
C GLY A 202 9.97 -12.25 -12.19
N PHE A 203 8.88 -12.93 -12.56
CA PHE A 203 8.07 -13.67 -11.58
C PHE A 203 8.89 -14.84 -11.00
N THR A 204 9.35 -15.75 -11.84
CA THR A 204 9.97 -17.04 -11.44
C THR A 204 11.28 -16.92 -10.65
N VAL A 205 11.92 -15.75 -10.61
CA VAL A 205 13.18 -15.52 -9.90
C VAL A 205 13.01 -15.08 -8.45
N THR A 206 11.80 -14.67 -8.06
CA THR A 206 11.51 -14.25 -6.68
C THR A 206 11.25 -15.45 -5.79
N SER A 207 12.28 -16.23 -5.47
CA SER A 207 12.12 -17.37 -4.54
C SER A 207 12.51 -17.01 -3.11
N VAL A 208 11.75 -17.52 -2.15
CA VAL A 208 12.08 -17.48 -0.72
C VAL A 208 11.72 -18.82 -0.10
N CYS A 209 12.63 -19.40 0.69
CA CYS A 209 12.46 -20.73 1.30
C CYS A 209 12.07 -21.85 0.32
N GLY A 210 12.54 -21.80 -0.93
CA GLY A 210 12.25 -22.82 -1.94
C GLY A 210 10.89 -22.68 -2.64
N HIS A 211 10.16 -21.60 -2.38
CA HIS A 211 8.87 -21.30 -3.02
C HIS A 211 8.85 -19.91 -3.63
N GLN A 212 7.89 -19.67 -4.52
CA GLN A 212 7.66 -18.35 -5.10
C GLN A 212 7.18 -17.34 -4.05
N ASN A 213 7.85 -16.19 -3.96
CA ASN A 213 7.58 -15.11 -3.02
C ASN A 213 6.47 -14.19 -3.54
N LEU A 214 5.22 -14.60 -3.37
CA LEU A 214 4.06 -13.79 -3.80
C LEU A 214 3.88 -12.50 -2.99
N GLY A 215 4.42 -12.47 -1.77
CA GLY A 215 4.40 -11.27 -0.92
C GLY A 215 5.35 -10.17 -1.36
N GLN A 216 6.30 -10.45 -2.26
CA GLN A 216 7.32 -9.48 -2.67
C GLN A 216 6.69 -8.21 -3.23
N PHE A 217 5.72 -8.34 -4.13
CA PHE A 217 5.08 -7.17 -4.73
C PHE A 217 4.31 -6.34 -3.70
N ALA A 218 3.65 -6.99 -2.74
CA ALA A 218 2.94 -6.29 -1.67
C ALA A 218 3.91 -5.56 -0.73
N HIS A 219 5.07 -6.15 -0.46
CA HIS A 219 6.16 -5.55 0.32
C HIS A 219 6.70 -4.29 -0.36
N ASP A 220 6.99 -4.37 -1.65
CA ASP A 220 7.46 -3.22 -2.44
C ASP A 220 6.39 -2.13 -2.58
N LEU A 221 5.12 -2.50 -2.73
CA LEU A 221 4.04 -1.53 -2.63
C LEU A 221 4.00 -0.85 -1.26
N GLY A 222 4.28 -1.58 -0.17
CA GLY A 222 4.41 -1.01 1.16
C GLY A 222 5.48 0.08 1.24
N HIS A 223 6.69 -0.18 0.76
CA HIS A 223 7.75 0.83 0.70
C HIS A 223 7.37 2.02 -0.17
N TYR A 224 6.81 1.79 -1.37
CA TYR A 224 6.31 2.86 -2.23
C TYR A 224 5.30 3.76 -1.50
N LEU A 225 4.46 3.15 -0.67
CA LEU A 225 3.45 3.78 0.17
C LEU A 225 4.00 4.23 1.55
N GLY A 226 5.32 4.25 1.71
CA GLY A 226 6.02 4.88 2.82
C GLY A 226 6.16 4.04 4.08
N LEU A 227 6.06 2.71 3.96
CA LEU A 227 6.30 1.78 5.06
C LEU A 227 7.78 1.40 5.16
N PRO A 228 8.40 1.49 6.35
CA PRO A 228 9.73 0.94 6.60
C PRO A 228 9.65 -0.58 6.78
N HIS A 229 10.82 -1.23 6.92
CA HIS A 229 10.89 -2.60 7.41
C HIS A 229 10.54 -2.65 8.90
N THR A 230 9.96 -3.76 9.37
CA THR A 230 9.72 -3.98 10.80
C THR A 230 11.02 -4.09 11.61
N PHE A 231 12.09 -4.62 11.00
CA PHE A 231 13.43 -4.68 11.61
C PHE A 231 14.23 -3.41 11.35
N PRO A 232 15.23 -3.09 12.20
CA PRO A 232 15.98 -1.86 12.04
C PRO A 232 16.87 -1.80 10.79
N GLY A 233 16.94 -0.60 10.22
CA GLY A 233 17.85 -0.27 9.11
C GLY A 233 17.25 -0.49 7.72
N LYS A 234 18.06 -0.18 6.69
CA LYS A 234 17.66 -0.35 5.28
C LYS A 234 17.68 -1.81 4.82
N SER A 235 18.40 -2.66 5.54
CA SER A 235 18.54 -4.10 5.29
C SER A 235 18.68 -4.83 6.61
N ASP A 236 18.19 -6.06 6.66
CA ASP A 236 18.33 -6.94 7.82
C ASP A 236 19.81 -7.18 8.17
N PHE A 237 20.07 -7.53 9.44
CA PHE A 237 21.41 -7.80 9.95
C PHE A 237 22.04 -9.00 9.20
N SER A 238 23.33 -8.89 8.92
CA SER A 238 24.10 -9.93 8.26
C SER A 238 24.71 -10.94 9.25
N ALA A 239 24.89 -10.51 10.51
CA ALA A 239 25.45 -11.33 11.58
C ALA A 239 24.80 -11.04 12.95
N VAL A 240 24.79 -12.06 13.83
CA VAL A 240 24.30 -11.94 15.21
C VAL A 240 25.05 -10.85 16.00
N SER A 241 26.33 -10.63 15.71
CA SER A 241 27.12 -9.57 16.34
C SER A 241 26.59 -8.17 16.03
N GLU A 242 26.14 -7.93 14.80
CA GLU A 242 25.56 -6.64 14.39
C GLU A 242 24.26 -6.36 15.15
N ALA A 243 23.38 -7.37 15.26
CA ALA A 243 22.15 -7.25 16.04
C ALA A 243 22.44 -6.96 17.52
N ARG A 244 23.47 -7.60 18.10
CA ARG A 244 23.90 -7.34 19.48
C ARG A 244 24.42 -5.91 19.67
N ASP A 245 25.24 -5.43 18.75
CA ASP A 245 25.80 -4.08 18.82
C ASP A 245 24.73 -3.01 18.60
N TRP A 246 23.76 -3.28 17.74
CA TRP A 246 22.56 -2.46 17.59
C TRP A 246 21.77 -2.39 18.91
N LEU A 247 21.48 -3.53 19.54
CA LEU A 247 20.73 -3.58 20.79
C LEU A 247 21.43 -2.82 21.92
N LYS A 248 22.77 -2.91 22.00
CA LYS A 248 23.56 -2.15 22.98
C LYS A 248 23.49 -0.64 22.74
N SER A 249 23.47 -0.23 21.48
CA SER A 249 23.53 1.19 21.10
C SER A 249 22.15 1.88 21.16
N ASN A 250 21.10 1.16 20.78
CA ASN A 250 19.75 1.71 20.61
C ASN A 250 18.76 1.23 21.69
N GLY A 251 19.01 0.07 22.30
CA GLY A 251 18.17 -0.46 23.38
C GLY A 251 16.91 -1.21 22.93
N HIS A 252 16.56 -1.22 21.64
CA HIS A 252 15.38 -1.90 21.07
C HIS A 252 15.60 -2.26 19.58
N PHE A 253 14.72 -3.09 19.03
CA PHE A 253 14.67 -3.47 17.60
C PHE A 253 13.39 -2.95 16.92
N ASP A 254 13.07 -1.67 17.14
CA ASP A 254 11.99 -1.00 16.40
C ASP A 254 12.55 -0.48 15.07
N GLY A 255 12.09 -1.05 13.96
CA GLY A 255 12.54 -0.68 12.62
C GLY A 255 11.63 0.28 11.87
N ASP A 256 10.34 0.31 12.22
CA ASP A 256 9.34 1.09 11.48
C ASP A 256 8.72 2.24 12.27
N GLY A 257 8.99 2.33 13.58
CA GLY A 257 8.56 3.43 14.42
C GLY A 257 7.06 3.42 14.74
N PHE A 258 6.37 2.31 14.46
CA PHE A 258 4.95 2.16 14.76
C PHE A 258 4.77 1.47 16.12
N GLY A 259 3.91 2.02 16.97
CA GLY A 259 3.69 1.47 18.32
C GLY A 259 2.89 0.16 18.33
N ASP A 260 2.32 -0.26 17.20
CA ASP A 260 1.51 -1.47 17.04
C ASP A 260 2.19 -2.57 16.22
N THR A 261 3.45 -2.38 15.87
CA THR A 261 4.33 -3.39 15.29
C THR A 261 5.31 -3.90 16.36
N PRO A 262 5.34 -5.21 16.64
CA PRO A 262 6.31 -5.78 17.57
C PRO A 262 7.76 -5.54 17.12
N GLU A 263 8.67 -5.38 18.10
CA GLU A 263 10.11 -5.33 17.84
C GLU A 263 10.59 -6.56 17.06
N ASP A 264 11.41 -6.30 16.04
CA ASP A 264 11.87 -7.28 15.08
C ASP A 264 13.41 -7.37 15.07
N PRO A 265 14.00 -8.32 15.80
CA PRO A 265 15.46 -8.48 15.87
C PRO A 265 16.09 -9.01 14.58
N GLY A 266 15.31 -9.24 13.52
CA GLY A 266 15.80 -9.64 12.22
C GLY A 266 16.10 -11.13 12.08
N ARG A 267 16.16 -11.59 10.83
CA ARG A 267 16.16 -13.02 10.44
C ARG A 267 17.40 -13.79 10.91
N VAL A 268 18.51 -13.09 11.19
CA VAL A 268 19.74 -13.72 11.70
C VAL A 268 19.55 -14.27 13.13
N ILE A 269 18.58 -13.72 13.87
CA ILE A 269 18.22 -14.17 15.21
C ILE A 269 17.04 -15.15 15.18
N THR A 270 16.03 -14.82 14.37
CA THR A 270 14.70 -15.44 14.41
C THR A 270 14.51 -16.57 13.39
N GLY A 271 15.40 -16.66 12.40
CA GLY A 271 15.23 -17.53 11.24
C GLY A 271 14.19 -16.99 10.25
N GLN A 272 14.53 -17.12 8.97
CA GLN A 272 13.68 -16.68 7.86
C GLN A 272 12.63 -17.73 7.43
N CYS A 273 12.97 -19.02 7.57
CA CYS A 273 12.21 -20.16 7.03
C CYS A 273 11.96 -21.24 8.11
N GLY A 274 10.78 -21.88 8.08
CA GLY A 274 10.47 -23.12 8.79
C GLY A 274 9.39 -22.97 9.88
N PRO A 275 9.12 -24.02 10.69
CA PRO A 275 8.29 -23.92 11.89
C PRO A 275 9.08 -23.15 12.95
N THR A 276 9.16 -21.84 12.78
CA THR A 276 9.89 -20.97 13.67
C THR A 276 9.04 -20.67 14.90
N PRO A 277 9.69 -20.54 16.07
CA PRO A 277 8.98 -20.17 17.29
C PRO A 277 8.25 -18.82 17.12
N ALA A 278 7.03 -18.74 17.64
CA ALA A 278 6.28 -17.49 17.76
C ALA A 278 7.04 -16.44 18.61
N THR A 279 7.97 -16.88 19.45
CA THR A 279 8.81 -16.02 20.27
C THR A 279 10.27 -16.49 20.27
N VAL A 280 11.23 -15.56 20.37
CA VAL A 280 12.66 -15.86 20.46
C VAL A 280 13.27 -15.18 21.68
N MET A 281 14.18 -15.87 22.38
CA MET A 281 15.01 -15.26 23.42
C MET A 281 16.31 -14.76 22.80
N PHE A 282 16.62 -13.48 22.98
CA PHE A 282 17.88 -12.89 22.54
C PHE A 282 18.40 -11.91 23.59
N GLU A 283 19.66 -12.06 24.00
CA GLU A 283 20.31 -11.21 25.01
C GLU A 283 19.45 -11.02 26.30
N GLY A 284 18.79 -12.10 26.74
CA GLY A 284 17.96 -12.11 27.95
C GLY A 284 16.55 -11.51 27.79
N ARG A 285 16.16 -11.11 26.59
CA ARG A 285 14.82 -10.55 26.29
C ARG A 285 14.02 -11.49 25.40
N LEU A 286 12.71 -11.54 25.64
CA LEU A 286 11.76 -12.30 24.83
C LEU A 286 11.18 -11.39 23.75
N TYR A 287 11.29 -11.80 22.49
CA TYR A 287 10.75 -11.10 21.34
C TYR A 287 9.65 -11.92 20.67
N ALA A 288 8.59 -11.27 20.20
CA ALA A 288 7.53 -11.86 19.39
C ALA A 288 7.57 -11.22 17.99
N PRO A 289 8.50 -11.62 17.11
CA PRO A 289 8.73 -10.94 15.85
C PRO A 289 7.46 -10.95 14.97
N PRO A 290 7.23 -9.89 14.18
CA PRO A 290 6.02 -9.73 13.37
C PRO A 290 6.03 -10.61 12.11
N ARG A 291 6.05 -11.95 12.29
CA ARG A 291 6.19 -12.95 11.22
C ARG A 291 5.14 -12.89 10.12
N THR A 292 3.96 -12.36 10.44
CA THR A 292 2.85 -12.17 9.49
C THR A 292 2.91 -10.82 8.77
N ASN A 293 3.72 -9.87 9.23
CA ASN A 293 3.73 -8.54 8.64
C ASN A 293 4.41 -8.58 7.27
N VAL A 294 3.77 -7.97 6.27
CA VAL A 294 4.29 -7.93 4.90
C VAL A 294 5.64 -7.22 4.82
N MET A 295 5.90 -6.25 5.70
CA MET A 295 7.14 -5.46 5.78
C MET A 295 8.29 -6.16 6.51
N SER A 296 8.04 -7.37 7.02
CA SER A 296 9.09 -8.26 7.55
C SER A 296 9.67 -9.17 6.47
N TYR A 297 10.84 -9.76 6.74
CA TYR A 297 11.48 -10.72 5.81
C TYR A 297 11.09 -12.18 6.06
N TYR A 298 10.19 -12.43 7.01
CA TYR A 298 9.75 -13.77 7.36
C TYR A 298 8.93 -14.40 6.24
N SER A 299 9.14 -15.70 6.07
CA SER A 299 8.59 -16.49 4.97
C SER A 299 7.89 -17.76 5.42
N ASP A 300 7.74 -17.93 6.74
CA ASP A 300 7.06 -19.07 7.36
C ASP A 300 5.58 -19.17 6.94
N LEU A 301 5.07 -18.14 6.26
CA LEU A 301 3.72 -18.04 5.69
C LEU A 301 3.70 -17.92 4.15
N LYS A 302 4.86 -17.96 3.48
CA LYS A 302 5.03 -17.72 2.04
C LYS A 302 5.03 -19.01 1.20
N ALA A 303 4.84 -20.17 1.83
CA ALA A 303 4.78 -21.46 1.14
C ALA A 303 3.34 -21.80 0.71
N ASP A 304 3.15 -21.96 -0.61
CA ASP A 304 1.95 -22.42 -1.33
C ASP A 304 0.68 -21.54 -1.26
N PHE A 305 0.43 -20.82 -2.37
CA PHE A 305 -0.81 -20.09 -2.70
C PHE A 305 -2.09 -20.91 -2.52
N ASP A 306 -2.01 -22.23 -2.71
CA ASP A 306 -3.14 -23.15 -2.66
C ASP A 306 -3.29 -23.87 -1.30
N LYS A 307 -2.35 -23.72 -0.37
CA LYS A 307 -2.33 -24.53 0.87
C LYS A 307 -2.21 -23.74 2.17
N SER A 308 -1.78 -22.47 2.14
CA SER A 308 -1.73 -21.64 3.34
C SER A 308 -2.93 -20.68 3.40
N PRO A 309 -3.81 -20.79 4.42
CA PRO A 309 -4.91 -19.85 4.62
C PRO A 309 -4.46 -18.48 5.19
N LEU A 310 -3.17 -18.31 5.48
CA LEU A 310 -2.63 -17.12 6.15
C LEU A 310 -2.07 -16.12 5.13
N VAL A 311 -2.71 -14.96 5.03
CA VAL A 311 -2.25 -13.81 4.24
C VAL A 311 -1.37 -12.93 5.12
N GLN A 312 -0.29 -12.37 4.58
CA GLN A 312 0.47 -11.33 5.28
C GLN A 312 -0.42 -10.11 5.60
N ILE A 313 -0.08 -9.38 6.65
CA ILE A 313 -0.89 -8.27 7.18
C ILE A 313 -0.09 -6.98 7.28
N LEU A 314 -0.83 -5.89 7.47
CA LEU A 314 -0.34 -4.59 7.89
C LEU A 314 -1.06 -4.19 9.19
N SER A 315 -0.38 -3.44 10.06
CA SER A 315 -0.98 -2.90 11.28
C SER A 315 -1.86 -1.67 10.99
N PRO A 316 -2.74 -1.27 11.93
CA PRO A 316 -3.49 -0.01 11.83
C PRO A 316 -2.61 1.22 11.56
N GLN A 317 -1.52 1.44 12.31
CA GLN A 317 -0.65 2.61 12.10
C GLN A 317 0.09 2.57 10.76
N GLN A 318 0.43 1.37 10.26
CA GLN A 318 0.95 1.21 8.90
C GLN A 318 -0.10 1.66 7.87
N PHE A 319 -1.39 1.34 8.05
CA PHE A 319 -2.43 1.86 7.16
C PHE A 319 -2.58 3.38 7.26
N ASP A 320 -2.51 3.98 8.45
CA ASP A 320 -2.53 5.44 8.61
C ASP A 320 -1.41 6.09 7.78
N ARG A 321 -0.19 5.57 7.87
CA ARG A 321 0.94 6.02 7.05
C ARG A 321 0.68 5.86 5.56
N VAL A 322 0.16 4.71 5.13
CA VAL A 322 -0.20 4.48 3.72
C VAL A 322 -1.17 5.56 3.23
N TYR A 323 -2.19 5.90 4.02
CA TYR A 323 -3.16 6.94 3.66
C TYR A 323 -2.55 8.34 3.55
N GLU A 324 -1.60 8.69 4.41
CA GLU A 324 -0.85 9.95 4.28
C GLU A 324 -0.11 10.00 2.94
N VAL A 325 0.59 8.93 2.58
CA VAL A 325 1.38 8.86 1.36
C VAL A 325 0.51 8.85 0.11
N LEU A 326 -0.65 8.21 0.15
CA LEU A 326 -1.62 8.26 -0.95
C LEU A 326 -2.06 9.71 -1.25
N LYS A 327 -2.29 10.53 -0.22
CA LYS A 327 -2.60 11.97 -0.40
C LYS A 327 -1.43 12.72 -1.01
N ILE A 328 -0.21 12.51 -0.48
CA ILE A 328 1.02 13.15 -0.97
C ILE A 328 1.23 12.83 -2.47
N ARG A 329 0.97 11.57 -2.86
CA ARG A 329 1.14 11.09 -4.24
C ARG A 329 -0.05 11.39 -5.15
N LYS A 330 -1.14 11.99 -4.65
CA LYS A 330 -2.38 12.27 -5.39
C LYS A 330 -3.00 11.01 -6.02
N LEU A 331 -2.95 9.90 -5.28
CA LEU A 331 -3.57 8.62 -5.64
C LEU A 331 -4.96 8.43 -5.00
N MET A 332 -5.42 9.40 -4.22
CA MET A 332 -6.72 9.42 -3.54
C MET A 332 -7.36 10.79 -3.49
#